data_AF-A0A661ALH3-F1
#
_entry.id   AF-A0A661ALH3-F1
#
_cell.length_a   1.000
_cell.length_b   1.000
_cell.length_c   1.000
_cell.angle_alpha   90.00
_cell.angle_beta   90.00
_cell.angle_gamma   90.00
#
_symmetry.space_group_name_H-M   'P 1'
#
loop_
_entity.id
_entity.type
_entity.pdbx_description
1 polymer ?
#
loop_
_entity_poly.entity_id
_entity_poly.type
_entity_poly.pdbx_seq_one_letter_code
_entity_poly.pdbx_strand_id
1 'polypeptide(L)'
;KENLHLLPLKAEDIPGIEGWFDMIFSIHSFHHLHNPEVFIKNALEKLSGGGRLIIWDWNRGADTGVPEYYYSINEVRKMVKETDLVEERIENFGDENMFVFRKHRFNVAVATDDGKTIFKGMFGKAGYFYIFQFNGNTYKLKEKRKNPYRDTFQHLKTYDVYSVVNDCSHILTGNIGKKGENRLKELGVHILKEKSPIEEGLRRILDIFKY
;
A
#
# COMPACT_ATOMS: atom_id res chain seq x y z
N LYS A 1 -17.63 -10.59 9.17
CA LYS A 1 -16.35 -11.31 9.32
C LYS A 1 -15.38 -10.68 8.36
N GLU A 2 -14.40 -9.95 8.86
CA GLU A 2 -13.27 -9.51 8.04
C GLU A 2 -12.49 -10.77 7.63
N ASN A 3 -12.32 -10.97 6.33
CA ASN A 3 -11.53 -12.08 5.81
C ASN A 3 -10.06 -11.66 5.88
N LEU A 4 -9.37 -12.09 6.93
CA LEU A 4 -7.92 -12.01 6.99
C LEU A 4 -7.35 -12.91 5.88
N HIS A 5 -6.64 -12.31 4.92
CA HIS A 5 -5.95 -13.03 3.86
C HIS A 5 -4.45 -13.07 4.18
N LEU A 6 -3.94 -14.26 4.48
CA LEU A 6 -2.52 -14.49 4.75
C LEU A 6 -1.89 -15.20 3.55
N LEU A 7 -0.79 -14.64 3.04
CA LEU A 7 -0.01 -15.24 1.97
C LEU A 7 1.41 -15.54 2.50
N PRO A 8 1.73 -16.80 2.83
CA PRO A 8 3.10 -17.18 3.15
C PRO A 8 3.92 -17.30 1.88
N LEU A 9 5.09 -16.67 1.83
CA LEU A 9 6.02 -16.75 0.69
C LEU A 9 7.46 -16.53 1.14
N LYS A 10 8.41 -16.86 0.25
CA LYS A 10 9.80 -16.47 0.42
C LYS A 10 9.98 -15.00 0.06
N ALA A 11 10.98 -14.34 0.66
CA ALA A 11 11.27 -12.94 0.39
C ALA A 11 11.57 -12.67 -1.10
N GLU A 12 12.21 -13.63 -1.76
CA GLU A 12 12.59 -13.57 -3.18
C GLU A 12 11.37 -13.60 -4.12
N ASP A 13 10.24 -14.13 -3.66
CA ASP A 13 9.02 -14.28 -4.47
C ASP A 13 8.12 -13.04 -4.40
N ILE A 14 8.39 -12.09 -3.48
CA ILE A 14 7.59 -10.86 -3.29
C ILE A 14 7.39 -10.07 -4.59
N PRO A 15 8.39 -9.85 -5.45
CA PRO A 15 8.18 -9.10 -6.70
C PRO A 15 7.06 -9.68 -7.59
N GLY A 16 6.88 -11.00 -7.55
CA GLY A 16 5.94 -11.74 -8.40
C GLY A 16 4.49 -11.73 -7.92
N ILE A 17 4.20 -11.28 -6.70
CA ILE A 17 2.83 -11.28 -6.18
C ILE A 17 2.01 -10.14 -6.79
N GLU A 18 0.74 -10.39 -7.07
CA GLU A 18 -0.20 -9.37 -7.53
C GLU A 18 -0.86 -8.64 -6.37
N GLY A 19 -1.18 -7.36 -6.58
CA GLY A 19 -1.96 -6.56 -5.63
C GLY A 19 -1.14 -5.89 -4.53
N TRP A 20 -1.87 -5.43 -3.52
CA TRP A 20 -1.39 -4.63 -2.39
C TRP A 20 -1.64 -5.33 -1.07
N PHE A 21 -0.80 -5.05 -0.08
CA PHE A 21 -0.89 -5.63 1.25
C PHE A 21 -0.89 -4.54 2.31
N ASP A 22 -1.78 -4.63 3.29
CA ASP A 22 -1.81 -3.72 4.43
C ASP A 22 -0.68 -3.99 5.42
N MET A 23 -0.17 -5.22 5.40
CA MET A 23 0.92 -5.66 6.24
C MET A 23 1.79 -6.66 5.48
N ILE A 24 3.10 -6.47 5.56
CA ILE A 24 4.11 -7.47 5.20
C ILE A 24 4.98 -7.66 6.42
N PHE A 25 5.28 -8.90 6.79
CA PHE A 25 6.07 -9.17 7.98
C PHE A 25 7.08 -10.31 7.80
N SER A 26 8.18 -10.21 8.54
CA SER A 26 9.24 -11.21 8.66
C SER A 26 9.45 -11.47 10.15
N ILE A 27 9.38 -12.73 10.58
CA ILE A 27 9.59 -13.13 11.97
C ILE A 27 10.73 -14.15 11.99
N HIS A 28 11.80 -13.84 12.74
CA HIS A 28 12.97 -14.69 12.95
C HIS A 28 13.60 -15.22 11.66
N SER A 29 13.52 -14.44 10.58
CA SER A 29 13.97 -14.86 9.25
C SER A 29 14.73 -13.78 8.48
N PHE A 30 14.78 -12.56 9.03
CA PHE A 30 15.36 -11.41 8.32
C PHE A 30 16.90 -11.54 8.22
N HIS A 31 17.55 -12.11 9.23
CA HIS A 31 18.98 -12.46 9.24
C HIS A 31 19.36 -13.57 8.23
N HIS A 32 18.40 -14.40 7.80
CA HIS A 32 18.63 -15.41 6.77
C HIS A 32 18.50 -14.87 5.34
N LEU A 33 18.01 -13.64 5.16
CA LEU A 33 17.82 -13.08 3.84
C LEU A 33 19.16 -12.79 3.17
N HIS A 34 19.30 -13.26 1.94
CA HIS A 34 20.52 -13.02 1.15
C HIS A 34 20.77 -11.53 0.90
N ASN A 35 19.69 -10.75 0.70
CA ASN A 35 19.76 -9.31 0.51
C ASN A 35 18.56 -8.62 1.20
N PRO A 36 18.68 -8.24 2.48
CA PRO A 36 17.58 -7.63 3.25
C PRO A 36 17.11 -6.29 2.67
N GLU A 37 18.01 -5.50 2.07
CA GLU A 37 17.66 -4.23 1.44
C GLU A 37 16.74 -4.43 0.24
N VAL A 38 17.01 -5.45 -0.58
CA VAL A 38 16.14 -5.83 -1.70
C VAL A 38 14.78 -6.29 -1.20
N PHE A 39 14.73 -7.08 -0.12
CA PHE A 39 13.46 -7.44 0.53
C PHE A 39 12.67 -6.21 0.97
N ILE A 40 13.30 -5.25 1.66
CA ILE A 40 12.63 -4.01 2.12
C ILE A 40 12.06 -3.22 0.93
N LYS A 41 12.83 -3.09 -0.16
CA LYS A 41 12.39 -2.40 -1.38
C LYS A 41 11.20 -3.11 -2.03
N ASN A 42 11.28 -4.42 -2.20
CA ASN A 42 10.19 -5.22 -2.78
C ASN A 42 8.93 -5.18 -1.91
N ALA A 43 9.08 -5.24 -0.58
CA ALA A 43 7.96 -5.11 0.35
C ALA A 43 7.30 -3.73 0.23
N LEU A 44 8.07 -2.65 0.18
CA LEU A 44 7.56 -1.29 -0.03
C LEU A 44 6.72 -1.18 -1.32
N GLU A 45 7.15 -1.82 -2.41
CA GLU A 45 6.42 -1.83 -3.68
C GLU A 45 5.06 -2.53 -3.60
N LYS A 46 4.92 -3.52 -2.70
CA LYS A 46 3.67 -4.28 -2.51
C LYS A 46 2.81 -3.79 -1.35
N LEU A 47 3.32 -2.90 -0.48
CA LEU A 47 2.53 -2.29 0.57
C LEU A 47 1.50 -1.31 0.02
N SER A 48 0.26 -1.43 0.50
CA SER A 48 -0.77 -0.42 0.33
C SER A 48 -0.36 0.91 1.00
N GLY A 49 -0.92 2.02 0.54
CA GLY A 49 -0.75 3.32 1.19
C GLY A 49 -1.11 3.25 2.68
N GLY A 50 -0.21 3.70 3.55
CA GLY A 50 -0.37 3.60 5.00
C GLY A 50 -0.14 2.20 5.60
N GLY A 51 0.10 1.18 4.77
CA GLY A 51 0.44 -0.17 5.19
C GLY A 51 1.79 -0.26 5.92
N ARG A 52 2.01 -1.38 6.62
CA ARG A 52 3.12 -1.57 7.55
C ARG A 52 4.04 -2.73 7.14
N LEU A 53 5.35 -2.48 7.17
CA LEU A 53 6.38 -3.52 7.18
C LEU A 53 6.76 -3.81 8.64
N ILE A 54 6.65 -5.06 9.06
CA ILE A 54 7.08 -5.52 10.38
C ILE A 54 8.28 -6.44 10.21
N ILE A 55 9.40 -6.10 10.84
CA ILE A 55 10.55 -6.99 10.94
C ILE A 55 10.69 -7.31 12.42
N TRP A 56 10.59 -8.58 12.78
CA TRP A 56 10.84 -9.04 14.14
C TRP A 56 11.95 -10.08 14.09
N ASP A 57 13.10 -9.75 14.64
CA ASP A 57 14.26 -10.64 14.58
C ASP A 57 15.14 -10.53 15.83
N TRP A 58 16.04 -11.49 15.96
CA TRP A 58 17.11 -11.49 16.95
C TRP A 58 18.04 -10.29 16.75
N ASN A 59 18.63 -9.86 17.86
CA ASN A 59 19.54 -8.74 17.92
C ASN A 59 20.98 -9.20 17.77
N ARG A 60 21.83 -8.30 17.25
CA ARG A 60 23.27 -8.55 17.22
C ARG A 60 23.78 -8.95 18.62
N GLY A 61 24.40 -10.12 18.70
CA GLY A 61 24.95 -10.67 19.93
C GLY A 61 24.00 -11.55 20.73
N ALA A 62 22.80 -11.83 20.22
CA ALA A 62 21.89 -12.82 20.79
C ALA A 62 22.57 -14.21 20.83
N ASP A 63 22.48 -14.89 21.98
CA ASP A 63 22.95 -16.27 22.12
C ASP A 63 21.81 -17.24 21.80
N THR A 64 21.71 -17.60 20.53
CA THR A 64 20.72 -18.56 20.02
C THR A 64 21.24 -19.99 20.00
N GLY A 65 22.47 -20.23 20.47
CA GLY A 65 23.18 -21.50 20.32
C GLY A 65 23.64 -21.79 18.88
N VAL A 66 23.42 -20.89 17.92
CA VAL A 66 23.84 -21.00 16.52
C VAL A 66 24.69 -19.76 16.15
N PRO A 67 25.89 -19.93 15.57
CA PRO A 67 26.72 -18.79 15.19
C PRO A 67 26.18 -18.11 13.92
N GLU A 68 25.30 -17.12 14.10
CA GLU A 68 24.67 -16.36 13.03
C GLU A 68 24.93 -14.86 13.16
N TYR A 69 24.77 -14.15 12.03
CA TYR A 69 24.86 -12.71 12.01
C TYR A 69 23.48 -12.08 12.11
N TYR A 70 23.21 -11.43 13.25
CA TYR A 70 21.98 -10.67 13.46
C TYR A 70 22.23 -9.17 13.29
N TYR A 71 21.24 -8.47 12.72
CA TYR A 71 21.34 -7.04 12.47
C TYR A 71 21.13 -6.22 13.75
N SER A 72 21.90 -5.15 13.90
CA SER A 72 21.63 -4.13 14.93
C SER A 72 20.52 -3.18 14.49
N ILE A 73 19.89 -2.50 15.45
CA ILE A 73 18.88 -1.45 15.20
C ILE A 73 19.38 -0.41 14.18
N ASN A 74 20.65 0.01 14.30
CA ASN A 74 21.22 1.05 13.44
C ASN A 74 21.38 0.59 11.98
N GLU A 75 21.65 -0.70 11.76
CA GLU A 75 21.73 -1.25 10.42
C GLU A 75 20.37 -1.32 9.75
N VAL A 76 19.37 -1.88 10.44
CA VAL A 76 17.99 -1.92 9.92
C VAL A 76 17.49 -0.50 9.61
N ARG A 77 17.75 0.46 10.50
CA ARG A 77 17.45 1.88 10.26
C ARG A 77 18.15 2.43 9.02
N LYS A 78 19.41 2.08 8.79
CA LYS A 78 20.16 2.53 7.61
C LYS A 78 19.53 2.01 6.32
N MET A 79 19.15 0.72 6.29
CA MET A 79 18.50 0.10 5.14
C MET A 79 17.18 0.78 4.79
N VAL A 80 16.40 1.18 5.80
CA VAL A 80 15.07 1.79 5.62
C VAL A 80 15.15 3.26 5.23
N LYS A 81 16.16 4.00 5.70
CA LYS A 81 16.34 5.45 5.42
C LYS A 81 16.44 5.79 3.93
N GLU A 82 16.81 4.82 3.10
CA GLU A 82 16.92 4.99 1.64
C GLU A 82 15.59 4.73 0.91
N THR A 83 14.48 4.61 1.64
CA THR A 83 13.17 4.24 1.10
C THR A 83 12.08 5.23 1.52
N ASP A 84 10.86 5.07 0.97
CA ASP A 84 9.67 5.84 1.38
C ASP A 84 8.99 5.28 2.65
N LEU A 85 9.65 4.39 3.39
CA LEU A 85 9.19 3.92 4.69
C LEU A 85 9.63 4.86 5.82
N VAL A 86 8.76 5.06 6.80
CA VAL A 86 9.07 5.80 8.02
C VAL A 86 9.00 4.89 9.23
N GLU A 87 9.91 5.06 10.18
CA GLU A 87 9.86 4.37 11.48
C GLU A 87 8.60 4.82 12.23
N GLU A 88 7.70 3.88 12.47
CA GLU A 88 6.50 4.09 13.28
C GLU A 88 6.78 3.72 14.74
N ARG A 89 7.46 2.58 14.94
CA ARG A 89 7.76 2.05 16.28
C ARG A 89 8.91 1.05 16.24
N ILE A 90 9.72 1.02 17.30
CA ILE A 90 10.67 -0.05 17.60
C ILE A 90 10.43 -0.52 19.03
N GLU A 91 10.27 -1.82 19.23
CA GLU A 91 10.13 -2.44 20.55
C GLU A 91 11.25 -3.46 20.75
N ASN A 92 11.84 -3.44 21.95
CA ASN A 92 12.87 -4.39 22.35
C ASN A 92 12.27 -5.45 23.28
N PHE A 93 12.58 -6.71 23.01
CA PHE A 93 12.13 -7.87 23.78
C PHE A 93 13.33 -8.68 24.26
N GLY A 94 14.24 -8.01 24.98
CA GLY A 94 15.51 -8.61 25.39
C GLY A 94 16.43 -8.79 24.18
N ASP A 95 16.62 -10.05 23.76
CA ASP A 95 17.50 -10.42 22.66
C ASP A 95 16.86 -10.26 21.28
N GLU A 96 15.62 -9.77 21.22
CA GLU A 96 14.88 -9.53 19.98
C GLU A 96 14.49 -8.06 19.83
N ASN A 97 14.33 -7.61 18.60
CA ASN A 97 13.75 -6.31 18.27
C ASN A 97 12.63 -6.50 17.26
N MET A 98 11.51 -5.82 17.51
CA MET A 98 10.43 -5.63 16.55
C MET A 98 10.50 -4.21 15.99
N PHE A 99 10.64 -4.11 14.68
CA PHE A 99 10.60 -2.88 13.92
C PHE A 99 9.26 -2.79 13.18
N VAL A 100 8.58 -1.65 13.30
CA VAL A 100 7.36 -1.34 12.56
C VAL A 100 7.64 -0.10 11.72
N PHE A 101 7.59 -0.28 10.40
CA PHE A 101 7.75 0.79 9.42
C PHE A 101 6.46 1.01 8.65
N ARG A 102 6.19 2.25 8.29
CA ARG A 102 4.96 2.64 7.59
C ARG A 102 5.24 3.24 6.22
N LYS A 103 4.45 2.87 5.22
CA LYS A 103 4.46 3.53 3.91
C LYS A 103 3.69 4.85 3.94
N HIS A 104 4.41 5.95 4.15
CA HIS A 104 3.79 7.28 4.27
C HIS A 104 3.52 7.97 2.93
N ARG A 105 4.18 7.53 1.85
CA ARG A 105 4.03 8.10 0.50
C ARG A 105 3.31 7.13 -0.43
N PHE A 106 2.18 7.55 -0.99
CA PHE A 106 1.36 6.70 -1.86
C PHE A 106 0.42 7.53 -2.75
N ASN A 107 -0.12 6.89 -3.80
CA ASN A 107 -1.04 7.53 -4.73
C ASN A 107 -2.50 7.10 -4.45
N VAL A 108 -3.41 8.06 -4.56
CA VAL A 108 -4.86 7.87 -4.51
C VAL A 108 -5.45 8.31 -5.85
N ALA A 109 -6.23 7.45 -6.48
CA ALA A 109 -6.98 7.79 -7.68
C ALA A 109 -8.38 8.31 -7.33
N VAL A 110 -8.74 9.48 -7.85
CA VAL A 110 -10.07 10.07 -7.65
C VAL A 110 -10.80 10.11 -8.98
N ALA A 111 -11.93 9.40 -9.07
CA ALA A 111 -12.79 9.42 -10.24
C ALA A 111 -13.57 10.75 -10.30
N THR A 112 -13.45 11.50 -11.40
CA THR A 112 -14.10 12.82 -11.55
C THR A 112 -14.33 13.19 -13.02
N ASP A 113 -15.31 14.06 -13.27
CA ASP A 113 -15.55 14.69 -14.58
C ASP A 113 -15.11 16.16 -14.62
N ASP A 114 -15.13 16.84 -13.47
CA ASP A 114 -14.95 18.29 -13.35
C ASP A 114 -13.67 18.69 -12.57
N GLY A 115 -12.99 17.72 -11.94
CA GLY A 115 -11.83 17.96 -11.10
C GLY A 115 -12.16 18.62 -9.75
N LYS A 116 -13.43 18.73 -9.39
CA LYS A 116 -13.92 19.38 -8.17
C LYS A 116 -14.73 18.44 -7.30
N THR A 117 -15.54 17.59 -7.92
CA THR A 117 -16.43 16.65 -7.24
C THR A 117 -16.09 15.21 -7.59
N ILE A 118 -16.31 14.31 -6.64
CA ILE A 118 -16.18 12.88 -6.90
C ILE A 118 -17.32 12.47 -7.83
N PHE A 119 -16.97 11.75 -8.90
CA PHE A 119 -17.92 11.33 -9.91
C PHE A 119 -19.03 10.47 -9.30
N LYS A 120 -20.27 10.93 -9.42
CA LYS A 120 -21.44 10.31 -8.78
C LYS A 120 -21.84 8.97 -9.42
N GLY A 121 -21.41 8.71 -10.65
CA GLY A 121 -21.74 7.49 -11.39
C GLY A 121 -20.85 6.29 -11.02
N MET A 122 -20.80 5.32 -11.92
CA MET A 122 -19.91 4.16 -11.79
C MET A 122 -18.47 4.55 -12.10
N PHE A 123 -17.51 4.06 -11.31
CA PHE A 123 -16.07 4.30 -11.44
C PHE A 123 -15.56 4.27 -12.89
N GLY A 124 -15.91 3.22 -13.63
CA GLY A 124 -15.49 3.04 -15.04
C GLY A 124 -16.09 4.02 -16.06
N LYS A 125 -17.04 4.88 -15.64
CA LYS A 125 -17.67 5.91 -16.49
C LYS A 125 -17.17 7.32 -16.19
N ALA A 126 -16.31 7.52 -15.21
CA ALA A 126 -15.69 8.83 -14.99
C ALA A 126 -14.83 9.19 -16.20
N GLY A 127 -14.82 10.46 -16.61
CA GLY A 127 -14.02 10.94 -17.73
C GLY A 127 -12.53 11.03 -17.39
N TYR A 128 -12.21 11.23 -16.11
CA TYR A 128 -10.84 11.40 -15.64
C TYR A 128 -10.59 10.71 -14.30
N PHE A 129 -9.32 10.40 -14.06
CA PHE A 129 -8.76 10.03 -12.77
C PHE A 129 -7.73 11.08 -12.36
N TYR A 130 -8.01 11.77 -11.26
CA TYR A 130 -7.07 12.71 -10.66
C TYR A 130 -6.25 11.93 -9.65
N ILE A 131 -4.93 11.93 -9.82
CA ILE A 131 -4.03 11.16 -8.98
C ILE A 131 -3.43 12.10 -7.95
N PHE A 132 -3.77 11.88 -6.68
CA PHE A 132 -3.21 12.62 -5.56
C PHE A 132 -2.09 11.81 -4.92
N GLN A 133 -0.93 12.43 -4.74
CA GLN A 133 0.15 11.83 -3.96
C GLN A 133 0.04 12.31 -2.52
N PHE A 134 -0.11 11.34 -1.61
CA PHE A 134 -0.04 11.54 -0.19
C PHE A 134 1.41 11.48 0.27
N ASN A 135 1.73 12.29 1.27
CA ASN A 135 2.98 12.28 2.00
C ASN A 135 2.65 12.54 3.48
N GLY A 136 2.46 11.45 4.23
CA GLY A 136 1.96 11.48 5.59
C GLY A 136 0.60 12.19 5.68
N ASN A 137 0.59 13.35 6.35
CA ASN A 137 -0.64 14.12 6.62
C ASN A 137 -0.98 15.15 5.54
N THR A 138 -0.24 15.18 4.43
CA THR A 138 -0.44 16.14 3.34
C THR A 138 -0.65 15.42 2.02
N TYR A 139 -1.27 16.09 1.07
CA TYR A 139 -1.43 15.57 -0.29
C TYR A 139 -1.30 16.68 -1.32
N LYS A 140 -0.92 16.29 -2.54
CA LYS A 140 -0.90 17.18 -3.71
C LYS A 140 -1.43 16.45 -4.94
N LEU A 141 -2.05 17.18 -5.86
CA LEU A 141 -2.37 16.64 -7.18
C LEU A 141 -1.05 16.35 -7.92
N LYS A 142 -0.81 15.08 -8.26
CA LYS A 142 0.37 14.63 -8.99
C LYS A 142 0.16 14.75 -10.49
N GLU A 143 -0.99 14.27 -10.97
CA GLU A 143 -1.30 14.19 -12.40
C GLU A 143 -2.80 13.96 -12.63
N LYS A 144 -3.21 14.12 -13.89
CA LYS A 144 -4.56 13.83 -14.38
C LYS A 144 -4.47 12.81 -15.51
N ARG A 145 -5.23 11.73 -15.40
CA ARG A 145 -5.31 10.68 -16.41
C ARG A 145 -6.70 10.68 -17.06
N LYS A 146 -6.75 10.64 -18.39
CA LYS A 146 -8.01 10.46 -19.13
C LYS A 146 -8.43 9.00 -19.04
N ASN A 147 -9.73 8.75 -18.84
CA ASN A 147 -10.26 7.39 -18.91
C ASN A 147 -10.57 7.04 -20.39
N PRO A 148 -9.79 6.16 -21.04
CA PRO A 148 -10.06 5.77 -22.42
C PRO A 148 -11.28 4.85 -22.56
N TYR A 149 -11.79 4.32 -21.44
CA TYR A 149 -12.88 3.34 -21.41
C TYR A 149 -14.25 3.93 -21.06
N ARG A 150 -14.36 5.27 -20.97
CA ARG A 150 -15.60 5.99 -20.61
C ARG A 150 -16.80 5.52 -21.43
N ASP A 151 -16.63 5.51 -22.75
CA ASP A 151 -17.70 5.32 -23.73
C ASP A 151 -17.76 3.90 -24.31
N THR A 152 -16.86 3.00 -23.88
CA THR A 152 -16.90 1.62 -24.37
C THR A 152 -18.16 0.90 -23.84
N PHE A 153 -18.67 -0.10 -24.54
CA PHE A 153 -19.85 -0.89 -24.07
C PHE A 153 -19.47 -2.27 -23.52
N GLN A 154 -18.17 -2.56 -23.39
CA GLN A 154 -17.68 -3.86 -22.93
C GLN A 154 -18.15 -4.21 -21.51
N HIS A 155 -18.50 -5.48 -21.30
CA HIS A 155 -18.70 -6.08 -19.99
C HIS A 155 -17.33 -6.40 -19.34
N LEU A 156 -17.22 -6.29 -18.01
CA LEU A 156 -16.02 -6.62 -17.20
C LEU A 156 -14.81 -5.66 -17.24
N LYS A 157 -14.98 -4.40 -17.65
CA LYS A 157 -13.92 -3.38 -17.75
C LYS A 157 -13.14 -2.99 -16.48
N THR A 158 -13.41 -3.61 -15.34
CA THR A 158 -12.81 -3.12 -14.08
C THR A 158 -11.28 -3.24 -14.11
N TYR A 159 -10.73 -4.31 -14.70
CA TYR A 159 -9.28 -4.45 -14.85
C TYR A 159 -8.72 -3.46 -15.88
N ASP A 160 -9.42 -3.23 -16.99
CA ASP A 160 -9.00 -2.26 -18.00
C ASP A 160 -8.98 -0.84 -17.43
N VAL A 161 -10.03 -0.44 -16.71
CA VAL A 161 -10.06 0.87 -16.03
C VAL A 161 -9.01 0.93 -14.94
N TYR A 162 -8.82 -0.16 -14.19
CA TYR A 162 -7.80 -0.21 -13.15
C TYR A 162 -6.39 -0.14 -13.71
N SER A 163 -6.12 -0.63 -14.93
CA SER A 163 -4.80 -0.53 -15.56
C SER A 163 -4.38 0.93 -15.77
N VAL A 164 -5.32 1.88 -15.79
CA VAL A 164 -5.06 3.33 -15.86
C VAL A 164 -4.59 3.88 -14.52
N VAL A 165 -4.88 3.21 -13.41
CA VAL A 165 -4.64 3.65 -12.03
C VAL A 165 -4.02 2.55 -11.16
N ASN A 166 -3.31 1.60 -11.76
CA ASN A 166 -2.80 0.41 -11.09
C ASN A 166 -1.64 0.69 -10.12
N ASP A 167 -1.05 1.88 -10.20
CA ASP A 167 -0.07 2.42 -9.25
C ASP A 167 -0.74 3.08 -8.01
N CYS A 168 -2.07 3.02 -7.92
CA CYS A 168 -2.84 3.52 -6.78
C CYS A 168 -3.42 2.34 -6.00
N SER A 169 -3.04 2.22 -4.74
CA SER A 169 -3.65 1.23 -3.82
C SER A 169 -4.98 1.73 -3.22
N HIS A 170 -5.36 2.97 -3.54
CA HIS A 170 -6.55 3.65 -3.01
C HIS A 170 -7.34 4.30 -4.14
N ILE A 171 -8.66 4.11 -4.10
CA ILE A 171 -9.59 4.68 -5.06
C ILE A 171 -10.72 5.40 -4.33
N LEU A 172 -10.95 6.65 -4.71
CA LEU A 172 -12.09 7.46 -4.29
C LEU A 172 -13.09 7.56 -5.45
N THR A 173 -14.31 7.07 -5.25
CA THR A 173 -15.32 7.01 -6.31
C THR A 173 -16.74 7.11 -5.76
N GLY A 174 -17.72 7.54 -6.57
CA GLY A 174 -19.11 7.58 -6.13
C GLY A 174 -19.74 6.19 -6.01
N ASN A 175 -19.54 5.35 -7.02
CA ASN A 175 -20.02 3.97 -7.03
C ASN A 175 -19.09 3.08 -7.84
N ILE A 176 -19.12 1.77 -7.59
CA ILE A 176 -18.48 0.75 -8.41
C ILE A 176 -19.40 -0.48 -8.46
N GLY A 177 -19.41 -1.21 -9.57
CA GLY A 177 -20.17 -2.45 -9.68
C GLY A 177 -19.62 -3.53 -8.76
N LYS A 178 -20.50 -4.30 -8.10
CA LYS A 178 -20.13 -5.30 -7.08
C LYS A 178 -19.01 -6.27 -7.50
N LYS A 179 -19.08 -6.81 -8.71
CA LYS A 179 -18.03 -7.72 -9.24
C LYS A 179 -16.67 -7.01 -9.38
N GLY A 180 -16.68 -5.75 -9.82
CA GLY A 180 -15.47 -4.96 -9.93
C GLY A 180 -14.90 -4.58 -8.57
N GLU A 181 -15.76 -4.19 -7.64
CA GLU A 181 -15.37 -3.91 -6.26
C GLU A 181 -14.69 -5.12 -5.60
N ASN A 182 -15.28 -6.31 -5.74
CA ASN A 182 -14.71 -7.53 -5.18
C ASN A 182 -13.32 -7.84 -5.77
N ARG A 183 -13.17 -7.76 -7.09
CA ARG A 183 -11.88 -7.99 -7.78
C ARG A 183 -10.78 -7.04 -7.32
N LEU A 184 -11.10 -5.75 -7.18
CA LEU A 184 -10.13 -4.75 -6.72
C LEU A 184 -9.78 -4.95 -5.24
N LYS A 185 -10.75 -5.34 -4.41
CA LYS A 185 -10.49 -5.72 -3.01
C LYS A 185 -9.63 -6.98 -2.89
N GLU A 186 -9.82 -7.96 -3.76
CA GLU A 186 -8.96 -9.15 -3.84
C GLU A 186 -7.51 -8.78 -4.21
N LEU A 187 -7.31 -7.71 -4.98
CA LEU A 187 -6.00 -7.10 -5.24
C LEU A 187 -5.51 -6.16 -4.12
N GLY A 188 -6.19 -6.10 -2.97
CA GLY A 188 -5.82 -5.22 -1.85
C GLY A 188 -6.03 -3.72 -2.11
N VAL A 189 -6.80 -3.35 -3.14
CA VAL A 189 -7.14 -1.95 -3.41
C VAL A 189 -8.25 -1.49 -2.45
N HIS A 190 -7.97 -0.42 -1.73
CA HIS A 190 -8.92 0.24 -0.85
C HIS A 190 -9.85 1.15 -1.62
N ILE A 191 -11.15 0.90 -1.53
CA ILE A 191 -12.17 1.68 -2.25
C ILE A 191 -13.00 2.46 -1.24
N LEU A 192 -12.87 3.79 -1.27
CA LEU A 192 -13.72 4.71 -0.54
C LEU A 192 -14.85 5.19 -1.45
N LYS A 193 -16.09 4.84 -1.09
CA LYS A 193 -17.29 5.25 -1.82
C LYS A 193 -17.89 6.52 -1.22
N GLU A 194 -17.79 7.65 -1.92
CA GLU A 194 -18.38 8.92 -1.48
C GLU A 194 -18.77 9.82 -2.67
N LYS A 195 -19.73 10.72 -2.45
CA LYS A 195 -20.26 11.66 -3.46
C LYS A 195 -20.10 13.12 -3.04
N SER A 196 -19.01 13.41 -2.33
CA SER A 196 -18.65 14.73 -1.81
C SER A 196 -17.73 15.50 -2.78
N PRO A 197 -17.43 16.78 -2.50
CA PRO A 197 -16.25 17.45 -3.07
C PRO A 197 -14.98 16.63 -2.85
N ILE A 198 -14.05 16.67 -3.81
CA ILE A 198 -12.81 15.87 -3.77
C ILE A 198 -12.03 16.12 -2.47
N GLU A 199 -11.94 17.38 -2.03
CA GLU A 199 -11.22 17.74 -0.80
C GLU A 199 -11.76 17.02 0.44
N GLU A 200 -13.07 16.86 0.56
CA GLU A 200 -13.69 16.16 1.69
C GLU A 200 -13.33 14.68 1.68
N GLY A 201 -13.41 14.03 0.52
CA GLY A 201 -13.02 12.63 0.39
C GLY A 201 -11.54 12.39 0.66
N LEU A 202 -10.65 13.31 0.25
CA LEU A 202 -9.21 13.24 0.57
C LEU A 202 -8.96 13.45 2.07
N ARG A 203 -9.70 14.33 2.76
CA ARG A 203 -9.62 14.47 4.22
C ARG A 203 -10.01 13.20 4.95
N ARG A 204 -11.04 12.48 4.51
CA ARG A 204 -11.39 11.18 5.10
C ARG A 204 -10.27 10.16 4.99
N ILE A 205 -9.56 10.15 3.86
CA ILE A 205 -8.39 9.29 3.69
C ILE A 205 -7.31 9.67 4.71
N LEU A 206 -7.03 10.96 4.92
CA LEU A 206 -6.11 11.39 5.98
C LEU A 206 -6.54 10.92 7.36
N ASP A 207 -7.83 10.97 7.67
CA ASP A 207 -8.35 10.57 8.98
C ASP A 207 -8.24 9.05 9.22
N ILE A 208 -8.41 8.24 8.18
CA ILE A 208 -8.14 6.79 8.24
C ILE A 208 -6.66 6.53 8.58
N PHE A 209 -5.75 7.38 8.09
CA PHE A 209 -4.30 7.22 8.26
C PHE A 209 -3.68 7.99 9.42
N LYS A 210 -4.45 8.71 10.23
CA LYS A 210 -3.92 9.32 11.45
C LYS A 210 -3.65 8.30 12.56
N TYR A 211 -4.21 7.10 12.45
CA TYR A 211 -4.06 5.97 13.37
C TYR A 211 -3.49 4.75 12.61
#